data_AF-A0A7W4DCW2-F1
#
_entry.id   AF-A0A7W4DCW2-F1
#
_cell.length_a   1.000
_cell.length_b   1.000
_cell.length_c   1.000
_cell.angle_alpha   90.00
_cell.angle_beta   90.00
_cell.angle_gamma   90.00
#
_symmetry.space_group_name_H-M   'P 1'
#
loop_
_entity.id
_entity.type
_entity.pdbx_description
1 polymer ?
#
loop_
_entity_poly.entity_id
_entity_poly.type
_entity_poly.pdbx_seq_one_letter_code
_entity_poly.pdbx_strand_id
1 'polypeptide(L)'
;MQVNISGHQLDVTDALRDYIGEKLGRLERHFDKITNVQVIMEVEKLKQKIEATLHIAGGEVVANAEHEDMYAAIDLLADKLDRQLIKHKEKQLNRLQGATAR
;
A
#
# COMPACT_ATOMS: atom_id res chain seq x y z
N MET A 1 -12.80 0.88 -2.45
CA MET A 1 -11.68 1.66 -1.89
C MET A 1 -11.59 3.06 -2.52
N GLN A 2 -11.27 4.12 -1.76
CA GLN A 2 -10.85 5.42 -2.32
C GLN A 2 -9.32 5.48 -2.38
N VAL A 3 -8.75 5.92 -3.51
CA VAL A 3 -7.29 6.03 -3.70
C VAL A 3 -6.93 7.48 -3.98
N ASN A 4 -6.07 8.05 -3.14
CA ASN A 4 -5.55 9.39 -3.29
C ASN A 4 -4.06 9.30 -3.63
N ILE A 5 -3.66 9.81 -4.80
CA ILE A 5 -2.28 9.76 -5.30
C ILE A 5 -1.79 11.20 -5.50
N SER A 6 -0.69 11.52 -4.82
CA SER A 6 -0.04 12.83 -4.86
C SER A 6 1.47 12.70 -5.11
N GLY A 7 2.04 13.66 -5.83
CA GLY A 7 3.49 13.78 -6.00
C GLY A 7 4.03 14.96 -5.19
N HIS A 8 5.17 14.78 -4.53
CA HIS A 8 5.93 15.86 -3.93
C HIS A 8 6.82 16.49 -5.00
N GLN A 9 6.44 17.69 -5.46
CA GLN A 9 7.11 18.40 -6.56
C GLN A 9 7.21 17.59 -7.87
N LEU A 10 6.28 16.64 -8.05
CA LEU A 10 6.19 15.78 -9.21
C LEU A 10 4.74 15.75 -9.72
N ASP A 11 4.59 15.91 -11.03
CA ASP A 11 3.33 15.69 -11.70
C ASP A 11 3.07 14.20 -11.87
N VAL A 12 2.02 13.71 -11.22
CA VAL A 12 1.60 12.31 -11.34
C VAL A 12 0.79 12.14 -12.62
N THR A 13 1.42 11.49 -13.61
CA THR A 13 0.81 11.18 -14.90
C THR A 13 -0.30 10.13 -14.77
N ASP A 14 -1.21 10.10 -15.74
CA ASP A 14 -2.31 9.12 -15.76
C ASP A 14 -1.79 7.68 -15.81
N ALA A 15 -0.72 7.41 -16.57
CA ALA A 15 -0.10 6.10 -16.62
C ALA A 15 0.39 5.61 -15.24
N LEU A 16 0.94 6.51 -14.42
CA LEU A 16 1.34 6.18 -13.04
C LEU A 16 0.12 5.93 -12.15
N ARG A 17 -0.94 6.73 -12.30
CA ARG A 17 -2.21 6.53 -11.57
C ARG A 17 -2.83 5.19 -11.88
N ASP A 18 -2.89 4.84 -13.16
CA ASP A 18 -3.43 3.57 -13.64
C ASP A 18 -2.60 2.39 -13.14
N TYR A 19 -1.27 2.48 -13.21
CA TYR A 19 -0.39 1.42 -12.73
C TYR A 19 -0.52 1.20 -11.22
N ILE A 20 -0.53 2.27 -10.41
CA ILE A 20 -0.78 2.19 -8.97
C ILE A 20 -2.16 1.59 -8.70
N GLY A 21 -3.19 2.05 -9.42
CA GLY A 21 -4.55 1.54 -9.33
C GLY A 21 -4.63 0.03 -9.59
N GLU A 22 -3.93 -0.46 -10.62
CA GLU A 22 -3.86 -1.90 -10.92
C GLU A 22 -3.22 -2.70 -9.76
N LYS A 23 -2.09 -2.24 -9.24
CA LYS A 23 -1.39 -2.93 -8.15
C LYS A 23 -2.20 -2.94 -6.86
N LEU A 24 -2.77 -1.80 -6.48
CA LEU A 24 -3.64 -1.70 -5.30
C LEU A 24 -4.93 -2.51 -5.47
N GLY A 25 -5.50 -2.55 -6.68
CA GLY A 25 -6.68 -3.37 -6.97
C GLY A 25 -6.44 -4.87 -6.77
N ARG A 26 -5.21 -5.36 -7.01
CA ARG A 26 -4.84 -6.75 -6.68
C ARG A 26 -4.82 -6.99 -5.16
N LEU A 27 -4.35 -6.01 -4.38
CA LEU A 27 -4.38 -6.10 -2.91
C LEU A 27 -5.81 -6.08 -2.37
N GLU A 28 -6.68 -5.20 -2.91
CA GLU A 28 -8.09 -5.12 -2.49
C GLU A 28 -8.82 -6.46 -2.66
N ARG A 29 -8.56 -7.20 -3.75
CA ARG A 29 -9.15 -8.53 -4.00
C ARG A 29 -8.81 -9.58 -2.93
N HIS A 30 -7.69 -9.43 -2.23
CA HIS A 30 -7.25 -10.35 -1.18
C HIS A 30 -7.63 -9.84 0.22
N PHE A 31 -7.97 -8.56 0.34
CA PHE A 31 -8.18 -7.84 1.60
C PHE A 31 -9.39 -6.89 1.49
N ASP A 32 -10.60 -7.44 1.68
CA ASP A 32 -11.90 -6.74 1.53
C ASP A 32 -12.17 -5.57 2.50
N LYS A 33 -11.19 -5.17 3.32
CA LYS A 33 -11.35 -4.20 4.41
C LYS A 33 -10.51 -2.93 4.25
N ILE A 34 -9.99 -2.66 3.06
CA ILE A 34 -9.26 -1.42 2.75
C ILE A 34 -10.27 -0.30 2.46
N THR A 35 -10.31 0.72 3.31
CA THR A 35 -11.27 1.82 3.20
C THR A 35 -10.71 2.97 2.36
N ASN A 36 -9.45 3.34 2.61
CA ASN A 36 -8.79 4.47 1.98
C ASN A 36 -7.31 4.16 1.79
N VAL A 37 -6.75 4.64 0.68
CA VAL A 37 -5.33 4.56 0.37
C VAL A 37 -4.79 5.93 0.04
N GLN A 38 -3.69 6.30 0.68
CA GLN A 38 -2.89 7.47 0.34
C GLN A 38 -1.56 7.01 -0.24
N VAL A 39 -1.18 7.55 -1.38
CA VAL A 39 0.10 7.29 -2.04
C VAL A 39 0.81 8.61 -2.28
N ILE A 40 2.05 8.70 -1.81
CA ILE A 40 2.93 9.85 -1.98
C ILE A 40 4.13 9.39 -2.80
N MET A 41 4.40 10.11 -3.89
CA MET A 41 5.53 9.86 -4.78
C MET A 41 6.50 11.03 -4.71
N GLU A 42 7.80 10.75 -4.69
CA GLU A 42 8.84 11.78 -4.63
C GLU A 42 10.05 11.34 -5.45
N VAL A 43 10.77 12.30 -6.02
CA VAL A 43 12.06 12.06 -6.66
C VAL A 43 13.14 12.71 -5.82
N GLU A 44 14.02 11.90 -5.23
CA GLU A 44 15.20 12.39 -4.51
C GLU A 44 16.48 12.01 -5.27
N LYS A 45 17.09 13.00 -5.91
CA LYS A 45 18.27 12.83 -6.78
C LYS A 45 18.01 11.87 -7.93
N LEU A 46 18.50 10.63 -7.83
CA LEU A 46 18.32 9.56 -8.82
C LEU A 46 17.35 8.47 -8.34
N LYS A 47 16.81 8.60 -7.13
CA LYS A 47 15.90 7.62 -6.55
C LYS A 47 14.46 8.09 -6.64
N GLN A 48 13.63 7.21 -7.15
CA GLN A 48 12.18 7.27 -7.14
C GLN A 48 11.71 6.69 -5.81
N LYS A 49 11.13 7.54 -4.96
CA LYS A 49 10.61 7.18 -3.66
C LYS A 49 9.09 7.14 -3.72
N ILE A 50 8.53 6.14 -3.05
CA ILE A 50 7.09 6.00 -2.93
C ILE A 50 6.73 5.51 -1.54
N GLU A 51 5.69 6.10 -0.98
CA GLU A 51 5.10 5.72 0.30
C GLU A 51 3.60 5.52 0.13
N ALA A 52 3.05 4.51 0.79
CA ALA A 52 1.62 4.32 0.86
C ALA A 52 1.13 3.96 2.26
N THR A 53 -0.01 4.54 2.59
CA THR A 53 -0.75 4.30 3.82
C THR A 53 -2.14 3.77 3.47
N LEU A 54 -2.42 2.55 3.90
CA LEU A 54 -3.69 1.85 3.71
C LEU A 54 -4.43 1.85 5.03
N HIS A 55 -5.60 2.47 5.06
CA HIS A 55 -6.50 2.39 6.20
C HIS A 55 -7.35 1.13 6.08
N ILE A 56 -7.34 0.33 7.16
CA ILE A 56 -8.06 -0.94 7.23
C ILE A 56 -8.88 -1.01 8.52
N ALA A 57 -9.83 -1.94 8.59
CA ALA A 57 -10.59 -2.14 9.82
C ALA A 57 -9.67 -2.56 10.98
N GLY A 58 -9.58 -1.71 12.00
CA GLY A 58 -8.79 -1.96 13.21
C GLY A 58 -7.33 -1.50 13.13
N GLY A 59 -6.93 -0.72 12.12
CA GLY A 59 -5.60 -0.12 12.06
C GLY A 59 -5.25 0.47 10.70
N GLU A 60 -3.96 0.65 10.49
CA GLU A 60 -3.40 1.06 9.20
C GLU A 60 -2.17 0.22 8.86
N VAL A 61 -1.89 0.13 7.57
CA VAL A 61 -0.70 -0.51 7.02
C VAL A 61 0.07 0.53 6.24
N VAL A 62 1.32 0.74 6.63
CA VAL A 62 2.22 1.69 5.98
C VAL A 62 3.38 0.92 5.36
N ALA A 63 3.74 1.30 4.14
CA ALA A 63 4.96 0.83 3.50
C ALA A 63 5.59 1.94 2.66
N ASN A 64 6.91 1.87 2.52
CA ASN A 64 7.67 2.72 1.62
C ASN A 64 8.61 1.88 0.76
N ALA A 65 8.97 2.38 -0.41
CA ALA A 65 9.95 1.77 -1.30
C ALA A 65 10.73 2.85 -2.04
N GLU A 66 11.95 2.50 -2.44
CA GLU A 66 12.78 3.33 -3.31
C GLU A 66 13.45 2.47 -4.37
N HIS A 67 13.58 3.02 -5.57
CA HIS A 67 14.28 2.40 -6.69
C HIS A 67 14.76 3.48 -7.66
N GLU A 68 15.66 3.17 -8.59
CA GLU A 68 16.06 4.10 -9.67
C GLU A 68 14.96 4.29 -10.74
N ASP A 69 13.97 3.40 -10.74
CA ASP A 69 12.85 3.35 -11.69
C ASP A 69 11.53 3.38 -10.92
N MET A 70 10.58 4.22 -11.36
CA MET A 70 9.36 4.48 -10.62
C MET A 70 8.41 3.27 -10.63
N TYR A 71 8.34 2.52 -11.73
CA TYR A 71 7.49 1.33 -11.82
C TYR A 71 8.01 0.22 -10.92
N ALA A 72 9.34 0.03 -10.88
CA ALA A 72 9.97 -0.90 -9.95
C ALA A 72 9.77 -0.47 -8.49
N ALA A 73 9.81 0.82 -8.16
CA ALA A 73 9.49 1.30 -6.81
C ALA A 73 8.04 0.98 -6.43
N ILE A 74 7.09 1.14 -7.36
CA ILE A 74 5.68 0.79 -7.16
C ILE A 74 5.51 -0.72 -6.92
N ASP A 75 6.22 -1.56 -7.67
CA ASP A 75 6.18 -3.02 -7.47
C ASP A 75 6.73 -3.44 -6.10
N LEU A 76 7.88 -2.88 -5.71
CA LEU A 76 8.47 -3.12 -4.39
C LEU A 76 7.54 -2.65 -3.25
N LEU A 77 6.82 -1.55 -3.45
CA LEU A 77 5.83 -1.06 -2.49
C LEU A 77 4.66 -2.04 -2.37
N ALA A 78 4.10 -2.50 -3.49
CA ALA A 78 2.98 -3.44 -3.51
C ALA A 78 3.33 -4.75 -2.78
N ASP A 79 4.52 -5.28 -3.02
CA ASP A 79 5.02 -6.49 -2.34
C ASP A 79 5.15 -6.29 -0.82
N LYS A 80 5.61 -5.11 -0.38
CA LYS A 80 5.70 -4.80 1.05
C LYS A 80 4.32 -4.68 1.68
N LEU A 81 3.37 -4.03 1.00
CA LEU A 81 1.99 -3.89 1.46
C LEU A 81 1.32 -5.25 1.61
N ASP A 82 1.44 -6.13 0.62
CA ASP A 82 0.88 -7.48 0.65
C ASP A 82 1.35 -8.25 1.90
N ARG A 83 2.66 -8.27 2.15
CA ARG A 83 3.24 -8.92 3.34
C ARG A 83 2.73 -8.33 4.66
N GLN A 84 2.56 -7.01 4.73
CA GLN A 84 2.05 -6.35 5.94
C GLN A 84 0.57 -6.66 6.16
N LEU A 85 -0.23 -6.70 5.09
CA LEU A 85 -1.64 -7.05 5.15
C LEU A 85 -1.83 -8.51 5.61
N ILE A 86 -1.02 -9.45 5.10
CA ILE A 86 -1.00 -10.85 5.58
C ILE A 86 -0.74 -10.89 7.09
N LYS A 87 0.34 -10.26 7.54
CA LYS A 87 0.70 -10.22 8.98
C LYS A 87 -0.39 -9.60 9.84
N HIS A 88 -1.04 -8.55 9.35
CA HIS A 88 -2.14 -7.92 10.08
C HIS A 88 -3.35 -8.86 10.21
N LYS A 89 -3.72 -9.55 9.13
CA LYS A 89 -4.81 -10.54 9.12
C LYS A 89 -4.53 -11.71 10.07
N GLU A 90 -3.31 -12.25 10.04
CA GLU A 90 -2.87 -13.32 10.95
C GLU A 90 -2.95 -12.90 12.42
N LYS A 91 -2.47 -11.70 12.75
CA LYS A 91 -2.57 -11.16 14.12
C LYS A 91 -4.02 -10.99 14.58
N GLN A 92 -4.91 -10.50 13.71
CA GLN A 92 -6.33 -10.38 14.03
C GLN A 92 -6.97 -11.74 14.29
N LEU A 93 -6.67 -12.74 13.45
CA LEU A 93 -7.19 -14.10 13.61
C LEU A 93 -6.72 -14.74 14.93
N ASN A 94 -5.42 -14.63 15.25
CA ASN A 94 -4.86 -15.15 16.50
C ASN A 94 -5.51 -14.51 17.74
N ARG A 95 -5.82 -13.20 17.67
CA ARG A 95 -6.52 -12.51 18.76
C ARG A 95 -7.96 -13.02 18.96
N LEU A 96 -8.67 -13.30 17.87
CA LEU A 96 -10.03 -13.85 17.93
C LEU A 96 -10.04 -15.28 18.49
N GLN A 97 -9.13 -16.14 18.03
CA GLN A 97 -9.00 -17.51 18.52
C GLN A 97 -8.62 -17.55 20.02
N GLY A 98 -7.69 -16.69 20.45
CA GLY A 98 -7.32 -16.59 21.86
C GLY A 98 -8.43 -16.04 22.78
N ALA A 99 -9.38 -15.27 22.24
CA ALA A 99 -10.53 -14.77 22.98
C ALA A 99 -11.67 -15.79 23.10
N THR A 100 -11.78 -16.72 22.15
CA THR A 100 -12.84 -17.76 22.14
C THR A 100 -12.44 -18.99 22.95
N ALA A 101 -11.14 -19.17 23.23
CA ALA A 101 -10.59 -20.26 24.03
C ALA A 101 -10.53 -19.97 25.54
N ARG A 102 -11.11 -18.85 26.00
CA ARG A 102 -11.29 -18.49 27.42
C ARG A 102 -12.76 -18.46 27.76
#